data_AF-A0A497EXL5-F1
#
_entry.id   AF-A0A497EXL5-F1
#
_cell.length_a   1.000
_cell.length_b   1.000
_cell.length_c   1.000
_cell.angle_alpha   90.00
_cell.angle_beta   90.00
_cell.angle_gamma   90.00
#
_symmetry.space_group_name_H-M   'P 1'
#
loop_
_entity.id
_entity.type
_entity.pdbx_description
1 polymer ?
#
loop_
_entity_poly.entity_id
_entity_poly.type
_entity_poly.pdbx_seq_one_letter_code
_entity_poly.pdbx_strand_id
1 'polypeptide(L)'
;MSRIKIAATADVHSPKFILQFEDALSRLPDDIDLFLFAGDMIFKGRVSEFERVLKLVRSVYNGRIIACFGNEEYDECIPVLRANYGDEVTWLQDEIIKLEVKGYSLGVVGSRGSLDRPTRWQLKNIKGIEEIYRKRVSLIGQLLSRLADCDFTILLLHYAPTYRTLIGEVKAIWPEMGCREMEKVIASQSPTVVVHGHAHKSKVHK
;
A
#
# COMPACT_ATOMS: atom_id res chain seq x y z
N MET A 1 5.72 26.27 -10.36
CA MET A 1 4.94 25.53 -9.34
C MET A 1 5.79 24.35 -8.91
N SER A 2 6.13 24.26 -7.62
CA SER A 2 6.80 23.07 -7.07
C SER A 2 5.86 21.87 -7.23
N ARG A 3 6.44 20.71 -7.56
CA ARG A 3 5.73 19.42 -7.64
C ARG A 3 6.32 18.48 -6.62
N ILE A 4 5.47 17.66 -6.01
CA ILE A 4 5.90 16.53 -5.18
C ILE A 4 6.06 15.31 -6.10
N LYS A 5 7.24 14.70 -6.08
CA LYS A 5 7.55 13.48 -6.84
C LYS A 5 7.58 12.29 -5.89
N ILE A 6 6.75 11.29 -6.19
CA ILE A 6 6.57 10.12 -5.33
C ILE A 6 6.93 8.88 -6.12
N ALA A 7 7.84 8.08 -5.58
CA ALA A 7 8.08 6.72 -6.04
C ALA A 7 7.14 5.78 -5.30
N ALA A 8 6.57 4.79 -5.99
CA ALA A 8 5.71 3.80 -5.36
C ALA A 8 5.96 2.43 -5.98
N THR A 9 5.95 1.40 -5.14
CA THR A 9 6.04 0.00 -5.57
C THR A 9 5.21 -0.89 -4.65
N ALA A 10 4.92 -2.10 -5.11
CA ALA A 10 4.34 -3.20 -4.35
C ALA A 10 4.95 -4.51 -4.85
N ASP A 11 4.60 -5.62 -4.20
CA ASP A 11 4.76 -6.96 -4.80
C ASP A 11 6.21 -7.28 -5.22
N VAL A 12 7.19 -6.86 -4.42
CA VAL A 12 8.59 -7.28 -4.61
C VAL A 12 8.76 -8.75 -4.24
N HIS A 13 7.97 -9.23 -3.27
CA HIS A 13 7.96 -10.62 -2.82
C HIS A 13 9.38 -11.16 -2.58
N SER A 14 10.27 -10.39 -1.93
CA SER A 14 11.67 -10.79 -1.79
C SER A 14 11.76 -12.20 -1.17
N PRO A 15 12.54 -13.12 -1.78
CA PRO A 15 13.53 -12.90 -2.84
C PRO A 15 13.02 -13.07 -4.29
N LYS A 16 11.73 -13.30 -4.55
CA LYS A 16 11.22 -13.67 -5.88
C LYS A 16 11.52 -12.66 -6.98
N PHE A 17 11.22 -11.38 -6.74
CA PHE A 17 11.37 -10.32 -7.75
C PHE A 17 12.42 -9.28 -7.35
N ILE A 18 13.35 -9.65 -6.48
CA ILE A 18 14.32 -8.72 -5.92
C ILE A 18 15.29 -8.16 -6.97
N LEU A 19 15.64 -8.95 -8.00
CA LEU A 19 16.50 -8.52 -9.10
C LEU A 19 15.76 -7.56 -10.04
N GLN A 20 14.48 -7.80 -10.32
CA GLN A 20 13.64 -6.88 -11.08
C GLN A 20 13.45 -5.56 -10.32
N PHE A 21 13.33 -5.64 -8.99
CA PHE A 21 13.24 -4.47 -8.14
C PHE A 21 14.53 -3.65 -8.15
N GLU A 22 15.70 -4.30 -8.03
CA GLU A 22 17.02 -3.66 -8.16
C GLU A 22 17.19 -2.97 -9.52
N ASP A 23 16.85 -3.64 -10.62
CA ASP A 23 16.86 -3.07 -11.96
C ASP A 23 15.91 -1.86 -12.09
N ALA A 24 14.71 -1.92 -11.50
CA ALA A 24 13.79 -0.80 -11.47
C ALA A 24 14.35 0.39 -10.67
N LEU A 25 14.99 0.15 -9.52
CA LEU A 25 15.62 1.18 -8.70
C LEU A 25 16.79 1.87 -9.41
N SER A 26 17.53 1.15 -10.26
CA SER A 26 18.62 1.74 -11.06
C SER A 26 18.17 2.83 -12.04
N ARG A 27 16.87 2.87 -12.34
CA ARG A 27 16.23 3.86 -13.23
C ARG A 27 15.45 4.92 -12.47
N LEU A 28 15.50 4.92 -11.13
CA LEU A 28 14.78 5.86 -10.31
C LEU A 28 15.38 7.27 -10.47
N PRO A 29 14.57 8.33 -10.62
CA PRO A 29 15.08 9.69 -10.59
C PRO A 29 15.70 10.05 -9.24
N ASP A 30 16.70 10.93 -9.23
CA ASP A 30 17.37 11.36 -7.99
C ASP A 30 16.54 12.33 -7.15
N ASP A 31 15.48 12.93 -7.72
CA ASP A 31 14.70 14.01 -7.10
C ASP A 31 13.31 13.57 -6.59
N ILE A 32 13.24 12.35 -6.07
CA ILE A 32 12.06 11.80 -5.38
C ILE A 32 11.96 12.38 -3.97
N ASP A 33 10.75 12.79 -3.58
CA ASP A 33 10.47 13.38 -2.26
C ASP A 33 9.95 12.35 -1.25
N LEU A 34 9.31 11.28 -1.73
CA LEU A 34 8.68 10.26 -0.91
C LEU A 34 8.69 8.91 -1.62
N PHE A 35 8.93 7.82 -0.88
CA PHE A 35 8.81 6.46 -1.38
C PHE A 35 7.68 5.72 -0.67
N LEU A 36 6.79 5.09 -1.44
CA LEU A 36 5.66 4.32 -0.94
C LEU A 36 5.83 2.82 -1.21
N PHE A 37 5.58 1.99 -0.20
CA PHE A 37 5.40 0.54 -0.35
C PHE A 37 3.93 0.17 -0.15
N ALA A 38 3.30 -0.36 -1.19
CA ALA A 38 1.90 -0.80 -1.20
C ALA A 38 1.77 -2.31 -0.88
N GLY A 39 2.57 -2.81 0.08
CA GLY A 39 2.52 -4.19 0.57
C GLY A 39 3.24 -5.23 -0.30
N ASP A 40 3.34 -6.44 0.25
CA ASP A 40 3.95 -7.63 -0.36
C ASP A 40 5.42 -7.41 -0.76
N MET A 41 6.19 -6.82 0.15
CA MET A 41 7.62 -6.58 -0.01
C MET A 41 8.44 -7.84 0.25
N ILE A 42 7.96 -8.71 1.13
CA ILE A 42 8.58 -10.00 1.47
C ILE A 42 7.68 -11.16 1.08
N PHE A 43 8.28 -12.30 0.74
CA PHE A 43 7.52 -13.51 0.40
C PHE A 43 7.23 -14.35 1.65
N LYS A 44 5.95 -14.69 1.90
CA LYS A 44 5.48 -15.61 2.95
C LYS A 44 6.00 -15.28 4.35
N GLY A 45 5.88 -14.02 4.77
CA GLY A 45 6.25 -13.58 6.11
C GLY A 45 7.75 -13.69 6.43
N ARG A 46 8.62 -13.83 5.42
CA ARG A 46 10.07 -13.91 5.62
C ARG A 46 10.66 -12.55 6.00
N VAL A 47 10.53 -12.17 7.27
CA VAL A 47 10.95 -10.86 7.80
C VAL A 47 12.43 -10.54 7.53
N SER A 48 13.30 -11.56 7.51
CA SER A 48 14.73 -11.38 7.21
C SER A 48 15.00 -10.84 5.80
N GLU A 49 14.08 -11.07 4.85
CA GLU A 49 14.22 -10.57 3.47
C GLU A 49 13.98 -9.06 3.38
N PHE A 50 13.31 -8.47 4.37
CA PHE A 50 13.03 -7.04 4.36
C PHE A 50 14.32 -6.20 4.45
N GLU A 51 15.35 -6.70 5.16
CA GLU A 51 16.67 -6.04 5.21
C GLU A 51 17.25 -5.87 3.79
N ARG A 52 17.10 -6.88 2.94
CA ARG A 52 17.58 -6.83 1.55
C ARG A 52 16.80 -5.81 0.73
N VAL A 53 15.47 -5.78 0.86
CA VAL A 53 14.61 -4.79 0.21
C VAL A 53 15.02 -3.37 0.62
N LEU A 54 15.19 -3.15 1.93
CA LEU A 54 15.54 -1.84 2.47
C LEU A 54 16.93 -1.40 2.03
N LYS A 55 17.94 -2.29 2.06
CA LYS A 55 19.30 -1.98 1.58
C LYS A 55 19.32 -1.52 0.13
N LEU A 56 18.57 -2.18 -0.75
CA LEU A 56 18.48 -1.78 -2.16
C LEU A 56 17.87 -0.38 -2.30
N VAL A 57 16.77 -0.09 -1.61
CA VAL A 57 16.16 1.25 -1.67
C VAL A 57 17.09 2.31 -1.10
N ARG A 58 17.74 2.03 0.05
CA ARG A 58 18.69 2.96 0.68
C ARG A 58 19.94 3.20 -0.16
N SER A 59 20.30 2.30 -1.07
CA SER A 59 21.42 2.53 -2.00
C SER A 59 21.16 3.65 -3.01
N VAL A 60 19.88 3.98 -3.27
CA VAL A 60 19.48 5.02 -4.24
C VAL A 60 18.62 6.14 -3.63
N TYR A 61 18.07 5.95 -2.43
CA TYR A 61 17.12 6.88 -1.83
C TYR A 61 17.26 6.99 -0.29
N ASN A 62 17.55 8.21 0.17
CA ASN A 62 17.76 8.52 1.59
C ASN A 62 16.55 9.21 2.27
N GLY A 63 15.48 9.47 1.53
CA GLY A 63 14.31 10.16 2.06
C GLY A 63 13.37 9.26 2.87
N ARG A 64 12.17 9.77 3.17
CA ARG A 64 11.17 9.02 3.95
C ARG A 64 10.52 7.90 3.12
N ILE A 65 10.31 6.76 3.77
CA ILE A 65 9.58 5.61 3.24
C ILE A 65 8.31 5.42 4.08
N ILE A 66 7.16 5.31 3.41
CA ILE A 66 5.87 5.00 4.04
C ILE A 66 5.34 3.70 3.42
N ALA A 67 4.85 2.80 4.25
CA ALA A 67 4.41 1.49 3.81
C ALA A 67 3.04 1.14 4.39
N CYS A 68 2.22 0.44 3.62
CA CYS A 68 1.16 -0.39 4.17
C CYS A 68 1.51 -1.88 4.01
N PHE A 69 0.86 -2.73 4.80
CA PHE A 69 1.08 -4.17 4.74
C PHE A 69 0.25 -4.83 3.65
N GLY A 70 0.84 -5.80 2.95
CA GLY A 70 0.13 -6.69 2.04
C GLY A 70 -0.31 -7.98 2.71
N ASN A 71 -0.70 -8.96 1.90
CA ASN A 71 -1.14 -10.28 2.38
C ASN A 71 0.00 -11.26 2.65
N GLU A 72 1.19 -11.03 2.11
CA GLU A 72 2.39 -11.84 2.38
C GLU A 72 3.11 -11.38 3.66
N GLU A 73 2.89 -10.15 4.12
CA GLU A 73 3.21 -9.75 5.50
C GLU A 73 2.09 -10.24 6.44
N TYR A 74 2.23 -11.48 6.92
CA TYR A 74 1.27 -12.08 7.85
C TYR A 74 1.19 -11.30 9.15
N ASP A 75 0.02 -11.37 9.82
CA ASP A 75 -0.27 -10.55 11.00
C ASP A 75 0.71 -10.81 12.15
N GLU A 76 1.20 -12.06 12.29
CA GLU A 76 2.23 -12.45 13.25
C GLU A 76 3.61 -11.82 12.99
N CYS A 77 3.90 -11.43 11.74
CA CYS A 77 5.17 -10.84 11.34
C CYS A 77 5.19 -9.31 11.52
N ILE A 78 4.02 -8.67 11.55
CA ILE A 78 3.90 -7.20 11.63
C ILE A 78 4.63 -6.61 12.85
N PRO A 79 4.47 -7.14 14.09
CA PRO A 79 5.19 -6.60 15.24
C PRO A 79 6.71 -6.65 15.07
N VAL A 80 7.23 -7.71 14.46
CA VAL A 80 8.67 -7.87 14.21
C VAL A 80 9.15 -6.90 13.13
N LEU A 81 8.38 -6.70 12.05
CA LEU A 81 8.71 -5.71 11.02
C LEU A 81 8.75 -4.29 11.60
N ARG A 82 7.76 -3.92 12.42
CA ARG A 82 7.73 -2.63 13.09
C ARG A 82 8.89 -2.47 14.08
N ALA A 83 9.19 -3.50 14.86
CA ALA A 83 10.28 -3.45 15.84
C ALA A 83 11.65 -3.32 15.18
N ASN A 84 11.88 -4.05 14.09
CA ASN A 84 13.19 -4.09 13.43
C ASN A 84 13.43 -2.92 12.48
N TYR A 85 12.37 -2.36 11.88
CA TYR A 85 12.50 -1.39 10.79
C TYR A 85 11.62 -0.13 10.96
N GLY A 86 11.02 0.08 12.13
CA GLY A 86 10.15 1.24 12.39
C GLY A 86 10.86 2.59 12.33
N ASP A 87 12.17 2.63 12.57
CA ASP A 87 12.98 3.84 12.45
C ASP A 87 13.26 4.22 10.99
N GLU A 88 13.21 3.24 10.09
CA GLU A 88 13.53 3.40 8.67
C GLU A 88 12.27 3.55 7.81
N VAL A 89 11.16 2.93 8.22
CA VAL A 89 9.91 2.84 7.48
C VAL A 89 8.74 3.18 8.37
N THR A 90 7.92 4.15 7.94
CA THR A 90 6.66 4.46 8.60
C THR A 90 5.58 3.48 8.13
N TRP A 91 5.22 2.54 8.99
CA TRP A 91 4.21 1.52 8.73
C TRP A 91 2.81 2.00 9.10
N LEU A 92 1.88 1.89 8.15
CA LEU A 92 0.48 2.25 8.31
C LEU A 92 -0.42 1.03 8.16
N GLN A 93 -1.26 0.78 9.16
CA GLN A 93 -2.23 -0.32 9.18
C GLN A 93 -3.60 0.18 9.65
N ASP A 94 -4.40 0.67 8.70
CA ASP A 94 -5.63 1.41 8.99
C ASP A 94 -5.33 2.68 9.81
N GLU A 95 -4.25 3.37 9.41
CA GLU A 95 -3.66 4.52 10.10
C GLU A 95 -3.42 5.68 9.12
N ILE A 96 -3.18 6.88 9.66
CA ILE A 96 -2.84 8.07 8.88
C ILE A 96 -1.55 8.72 9.35
N ILE A 97 -0.90 9.43 8.44
CA ILE A 97 0.18 10.36 8.74
C ILE A 97 -0.02 11.66 7.96
N LYS A 98 0.30 12.79 8.59
CA LYS A 98 0.39 14.11 7.94
C LYS A 98 1.87 14.52 7.92
N LEU A 99 2.31 15.05 6.78
CA LEU A 99 3.69 15.48 6.54
C LEU A 99 3.69 16.84 5.85
N GLU A 100 4.80 17.57 5.95
CA GLU A 100 5.06 18.72 5.11
C GLU A 100 6.15 18.35 4.10
N VAL A 101 5.87 18.52 2.80
CA VAL A 101 6.78 18.18 1.71
C VAL A 101 6.81 19.33 0.72
N LYS A 102 7.98 19.96 0.55
CA LYS A 102 8.18 21.12 -0.33
C LYS A 102 7.18 22.27 -0.05
N GLY A 103 6.84 22.49 1.22
CA GLY A 103 5.91 23.54 1.67
C GLY A 103 4.43 23.21 1.49
N TYR A 104 4.10 21.98 1.10
CA TYR A 104 2.72 21.49 1.02
C TYR A 104 2.44 20.50 2.14
N SER A 105 1.23 20.54 2.68
CA SER A 105 0.69 19.54 3.57
C SER A 105 0.26 18.29 2.79
N LEU A 106 0.84 17.15 3.13
CA LEU A 106 0.58 15.85 2.50
C LEU A 106 0.05 14.87 3.54
N GLY A 107 -1.18 14.41 3.33
CA GLY A 107 -1.80 13.34 4.12
C GLY A 107 -1.66 11.98 3.42
N VAL A 108 -1.39 10.93 4.19
CA VAL A 108 -1.41 9.54 3.69
C VAL A 108 -2.28 8.69 4.61
N VAL A 109 -3.25 7.98 4.03
CA VAL A 109 -3.97 6.88 4.68
C VAL A 109 -3.37 5.58 4.19
N GLY A 110 -2.91 4.71 5.09
CA GLY A 110 -2.35 3.41 4.74
C GLY A 110 -3.17 2.26 5.30
N SER A 111 -3.50 1.28 4.47
CA SER A 111 -4.26 0.10 4.87
C SER A 111 -3.95 -1.09 3.96
N ARG A 112 -4.09 -2.32 4.48
CA ARG A 112 -4.10 -3.53 3.62
C ARG A 112 -5.29 -3.51 2.65
N GLY A 113 -6.37 -2.85 3.03
CA GLY A 113 -7.63 -2.81 2.29
C GLY A 113 -8.57 -3.96 2.63
N SER A 114 -9.59 -4.11 1.79
CA SER A 114 -10.67 -5.08 1.94
C SER A 114 -10.90 -5.84 0.64
N LEU A 115 -11.56 -7.00 0.75
CA LEU A 115 -12.00 -7.81 -0.38
C LEU A 115 -13.52 -7.91 -0.38
N ASP A 116 -14.15 -7.89 -1.56
CA ASP A 116 -15.59 -8.15 -1.70
C ASP A 116 -15.93 -9.60 -1.32
N ARG A 117 -14.99 -10.53 -1.54
CA ARG A 117 -15.07 -11.94 -1.12
C ARG A 117 -13.75 -12.34 -0.44
N PRO A 118 -13.76 -12.66 0.87
CA PRO A 118 -12.56 -13.20 1.51
C PRO A 118 -12.13 -14.52 0.87
N THR A 119 -10.83 -14.80 0.88
CA THR A 119 -10.34 -16.08 0.37
C THR A 119 -10.83 -17.25 1.24
N ARG A 120 -10.82 -18.48 0.69
CA ARG A 120 -11.20 -19.68 1.46
C ARG A 120 -10.36 -19.86 2.73
N TRP A 121 -9.09 -19.47 2.68
CA TRP A 121 -8.22 -19.50 3.86
C TRP A 121 -8.66 -18.46 4.89
N GLN A 122 -8.99 -17.24 4.47
CA GLN A 122 -9.43 -16.19 5.39
C GLN A 122 -10.75 -16.54 6.07
N LEU A 123 -11.73 -17.08 5.33
CA LEU A 123 -13.00 -17.55 5.90
C LEU A 123 -12.79 -18.62 6.98
N LYS A 124 -11.79 -19.49 6.78
CA LYS A 124 -11.49 -20.58 7.72
C LYS A 124 -10.72 -20.10 8.96
N ASN A 125 -9.82 -19.13 8.82
CA ASN A 125 -8.83 -18.82 9.85
C ASN A 125 -9.05 -17.44 10.52
N ILE A 126 -9.79 -16.52 9.90
CA ILE A 126 -10.03 -15.19 10.43
C ILE A 126 -11.51 -15.04 10.80
N LYS A 127 -11.77 -15.10 12.11
CA LYS A 127 -13.12 -14.96 12.65
C LYS A 127 -13.71 -13.59 12.31
N GLY A 128 -14.85 -13.58 11.62
CA GLY A 128 -15.56 -12.34 11.29
C GLY A 128 -14.89 -11.50 10.21
N ILE A 129 -14.11 -12.09 9.30
CA ILE A 129 -13.36 -11.37 8.25
C ILE A 129 -14.23 -10.44 7.40
N GLU A 130 -15.46 -10.84 7.05
CA GLU A 130 -16.38 -9.99 6.27
C GLU A 130 -16.78 -8.72 7.03
N GLU A 131 -17.00 -8.83 8.34
CA GLU A 131 -17.27 -7.68 9.22
C GLU A 131 -16.05 -6.77 9.32
N ILE A 132 -14.86 -7.35 9.47
CA ILE A 132 -13.59 -6.62 9.51
C ILE A 132 -13.42 -5.81 8.22
N TYR A 133 -13.65 -6.42 7.06
CA TYR A 133 -13.56 -5.73 5.78
C TYR A 133 -14.58 -4.60 5.62
N ARG A 134 -15.83 -4.81 6.04
CA ARG A 134 -16.86 -3.77 5.99
C ARG A 134 -16.51 -2.59 6.90
N LYS A 135 -16.10 -2.87 8.14
CA LYS A 135 -15.67 -1.84 9.09
C LYS A 135 -14.45 -1.07 8.61
N ARG A 136 -13.49 -1.75 7.98
CA ARG A 136 -12.30 -1.12 7.39
C ARG A 136 -12.66 -0.13 6.29
N VAL A 137 -13.61 -0.46 5.41
CA VAL A 137 -14.06 0.48 4.36
C VAL A 137 -14.59 1.77 4.99
N SER A 138 -15.45 1.66 6.01
CA SER A 138 -15.96 2.82 6.75
C SER A 138 -14.85 3.59 7.47
N LEU A 139 -13.91 2.88 8.10
CA LEU A 139 -12.77 3.48 8.80
C LEU A 139 -11.89 4.30 7.84
N ILE A 140 -11.54 3.74 6.68
CA ILE A 140 -10.74 4.42 5.66
C ILE A 140 -11.43 5.73 5.23
N GLY A 141 -12.75 5.73 5.06
CA GLY A 141 -13.50 6.96 4.78
C GLY A 141 -13.38 8.01 5.88
N GLN A 142 -13.48 7.60 7.16
CA GLN A 142 -13.29 8.49 8.31
C GLN A 142 -11.85 8.99 8.46
N LEU A 143 -10.87 8.19 8.05
CA LEU A 143 -9.46 8.58 8.08
C LEU A 143 -9.15 9.60 6.99
N LEU A 144 -9.65 9.39 5.77
CA LEU A 144 -9.52 10.35 4.68
C LEU A 144 -10.18 11.69 5.02
N SER A 145 -11.35 11.68 5.68
CA SER A 145 -12.02 12.94 6.06
C SER A 145 -11.20 13.79 7.05
N ARG A 146 -10.28 13.19 7.81
CA ARG A 146 -9.35 13.91 8.71
C ARG A 146 -8.19 14.59 7.97
N LEU A 147 -8.05 14.34 6.67
CA LEU A 147 -7.02 14.88 5.79
C LEU A 147 -7.60 15.90 4.78
N ALA A 148 -8.86 16.31 4.96
CA ALA A 148 -9.54 17.23 4.05
C ALA A 148 -8.91 18.63 3.99
N ASP A 149 -8.10 18.98 4.99
CA ASP A 149 -7.33 20.22 5.10
C ASP A 149 -5.93 20.12 4.47
N CYS A 150 -5.49 18.94 4.04
CA CYS A 150 -4.21 18.76 3.38
C CYS A 150 -4.27 19.21 1.91
N ASP A 151 -3.18 19.81 1.41
CA ASP A 151 -3.04 20.20 0.00
C ASP A 151 -3.13 18.96 -0.92
N PHE A 152 -2.56 17.85 -0.47
CA PHE A 152 -2.60 16.56 -1.16
C PHE A 152 -2.92 15.43 -0.19
N THR A 153 -3.70 14.45 -0.67
CA THR A 153 -4.06 13.26 0.10
C THR A 153 -3.83 11.99 -0.72
N ILE A 154 -3.14 11.02 -0.14
CA ILE A 154 -2.85 9.72 -0.76
C ILE A 154 -3.61 8.63 -0.01
N LEU A 155 -4.31 7.79 -0.76
CA LEU A 155 -4.81 6.52 -0.26
C LEU A 155 -3.87 5.39 -0.71
N LEU A 156 -3.10 4.85 0.24
CA LEU A 156 -2.15 3.77 0.01
C LEU A 156 -2.76 2.44 0.47
N LEU A 157 -3.09 1.58 -0.49
CA LEU A 157 -3.72 0.29 -0.26
C LEU A 157 -2.82 -0.85 -0.74
N HIS A 158 -3.05 -2.06 -0.23
CA HIS A 158 -2.51 -3.25 -0.90
C HIS A 158 -3.55 -3.84 -1.86
N TYR A 159 -4.71 -4.26 -1.35
CA TYR A 159 -5.80 -4.78 -2.18
C TYR A 159 -6.40 -3.72 -3.09
N ALA A 160 -6.90 -4.15 -4.25
CA ALA A 160 -7.41 -3.23 -5.26
C ALA A 160 -8.68 -2.51 -4.77
N PRO A 161 -8.76 -1.17 -4.89
CA PRO A 161 -9.92 -0.38 -4.47
C PRO A 161 -11.07 -0.38 -5.49
N THR A 162 -10.85 -1.00 -6.66
CA THR A 162 -11.82 -1.03 -7.76
C THR A 162 -11.51 -2.21 -8.67
N TYR A 163 -12.51 -2.74 -9.36
CA TYR A 163 -12.29 -3.73 -10.42
C TYR A 163 -11.77 -3.11 -11.72
N ARG A 164 -11.88 -1.79 -11.87
CA ARG A 164 -11.42 -1.08 -13.07
C ARG A 164 -9.92 -1.22 -13.30
N THR A 165 -9.14 -1.40 -12.24
CA THR A 165 -7.68 -1.61 -12.32
C THR A 165 -7.30 -3.07 -12.44
N LEU A 166 -8.22 -4.04 -12.26
CA LEU A 166 -7.95 -5.49 -12.35
C LEU A 166 -7.94 -6.03 -13.80
N ILE A 167 -7.98 -5.15 -14.81
CA ILE A 167 -7.96 -5.54 -16.23
C ILE A 167 -6.64 -6.24 -16.55
N GLY A 168 -6.69 -7.55 -16.75
CA GLY A 168 -5.53 -8.41 -16.97
C GLY A 168 -5.55 -9.65 -16.06
N GLU A 169 -6.24 -9.55 -14.94
CA GLU A 169 -6.47 -10.64 -13.99
C GLU A 169 -7.67 -11.51 -14.39
N VAL A 170 -7.71 -12.72 -13.83
CA VAL A 170 -8.83 -13.65 -14.07
C VAL A 170 -10.10 -13.11 -13.43
N LYS A 171 -11.11 -12.77 -14.24
CA LYS A 171 -12.36 -12.14 -13.77
C LYS A 171 -13.06 -12.89 -12.62
N ALA A 172 -12.99 -14.22 -12.60
CA ALA A 172 -13.64 -15.04 -11.58
C ALA A 172 -13.09 -14.81 -10.15
N ILE A 173 -11.85 -14.32 -10.03
CA ILE A 173 -11.21 -14.06 -8.73
C ILE A 173 -11.21 -12.58 -8.34
N TRP A 174 -11.74 -11.67 -9.16
CA TRP A 174 -11.76 -10.23 -8.84
C TRP A 174 -12.37 -9.91 -7.46
N PRO A 175 -13.44 -10.59 -7.00
CA PRO A 175 -13.94 -10.39 -5.63
C PRO A 175 -12.93 -10.72 -4.52
N GLU A 176 -11.99 -11.62 -4.80
CA GLU A 176 -10.89 -12.00 -3.88
C GLU A 176 -9.64 -11.12 -4.04
N MET A 177 -9.67 -10.13 -4.95
CA MET A 177 -8.54 -9.23 -5.21
C MET A 177 -8.79 -7.78 -4.79
N GLY A 178 -10.05 -7.39 -4.63
CA GLY A 178 -10.39 -6.00 -4.33
C GLY A 178 -11.80 -5.80 -3.81
N CYS A 179 -12.11 -4.55 -3.47
CA CYS A 179 -13.39 -4.16 -2.89
C CYS A 179 -14.01 -2.98 -3.63
N ARG A 180 -15.18 -3.19 -4.25
CA ARG A 180 -15.87 -2.14 -5.02
C ARG A 180 -16.54 -1.08 -4.15
N GLU A 181 -16.87 -1.40 -2.90
CA GLU A 181 -17.42 -0.40 -1.98
C GLU A 181 -16.42 0.73 -1.69
N MET A 182 -15.12 0.49 -1.88
CA MET A 182 -14.09 1.51 -1.80
C MET A 182 -14.25 2.59 -2.89
N GLU A 183 -14.87 2.29 -4.04
CA GLU A 183 -15.15 3.28 -5.08
C GLU A 183 -16.02 4.43 -4.56
N LYS A 184 -16.99 4.14 -3.67
CA LYS A 184 -17.85 5.16 -3.04
C LYS A 184 -17.05 6.04 -2.09
N VAL A 185 -16.13 5.44 -1.32
CA VAL A 185 -15.23 6.18 -0.41
C VAL A 185 -14.32 7.11 -1.21
N ILE A 186 -13.69 6.60 -2.27
CA ILE A 186 -12.82 7.39 -3.15
C ILE A 186 -13.60 8.53 -3.81
N ALA A 187 -14.81 8.26 -4.33
CA ALA A 187 -15.64 9.30 -4.92
C ALA A 187 -16.06 10.38 -3.91
N SER A 188 -16.37 9.99 -2.67
CA SER A 188 -16.80 10.92 -1.62
C SER A 188 -15.65 11.77 -1.06
N GLN A 189 -14.49 11.15 -0.82
CA GLN A 189 -13.37 11.79 -0.13
C GLN A 189 -12.35 12.39 -1.09
N SER A 190 -12.39 12.01 -2.37
CA SER A 190 -11.57 12.54 -3.46
C SER A 190 -10.07 12.68 -3.11
N PRO A 191 -9.38 11.60 -2.66
CA PRO A 191 -7.94 11.65 -2.49
C PRO A 191 -7.27 12.03 -3.82
N THR A 192 -6.18 12.79 -3.74
CA THR A 192 -5.41 13.22 -4.91
C THR A 192 -4.96 12.04 -5.77
N VAL A 193 -4.54 10.94 -5.12
CA VAL A 193 -4.13 9.71 -5.80
C VAL A 193 -4.39 8.51 -4.91
N VAL A 194 -4.72 7.38 -5.55
CA VAL A 194 -4.82 6.07 -4.91
C VAL A 194 -3.71 5.18 -5.47
N VAL A 195 -2.91 4.60 -4.59
CA VAL A 195 -1.81 3.69 -4.94
C VAL A 195 -2.16 2.32 -4.38
N HIS A 196 -2.06 1.28 -5.20
CA HIS A 196 -2.31 -0.09 -4.75
C HIS A 196 -1.37 -1.12 -5.38
N GLY A 197 -1.26 -2.28 -4.72
CA GLY A 197 -0.54 -3.46 -5.19
C GLY A 197 -1.50 -4.60 -5.55
N HIS A 198 -1.09 -5.83 -5.24
CA HIS A 198 -1.81 -7.11 -5.30
C HIS A 198 -2.18 -7.59 -6.72
N ALA A 199 -2.60 -6.68 -7.59
CA ALA A 199 -2.96 -6.96 -8.97
C ALA A 199 -1.73 -6.81 -9.88
N HIS A 200 -1.06 -7.93 -10.16
CA HIS A 200 0.22 -8.00 -10.89
C HIS A 200 0.08 -7.68 -12.38
N LYS A 201 -1.14 -7.74 -12.92
CA LYS A 201 -1.46 -7.42 -14.32
C LYS A 201 -2.34 -6.19 -14.46
N SER A 202 -2.40 -5.37 -13.41
CA SER A 202 -3.28 -4.20 -13.38
C SER A 202 -2.93 -3.16 -14.43
N LYS A 203 -3.93 -2.34 -14.75
CA LYS A 203 -3.75 -1.14 -15.59
C LYS A 203 -4.01 0.11 -14.77
N VAL A 204 -3.14 1.10 -14.95
CA VAL A 204 -3.31 2.43 -14.37
C VAL A 204 -4.60 3.05 -14.90
N HIS A 205 -5.51 3.40 -14.00
CA HIS A 205 -6.71 4.17 -14.30
C HIS A 205 -6.39 5.65 -14.10
N LYS A 206 -6.73 6.47 -15.11
CA LYS A 206 -6.56 7.93 -15.08
C LYS A 206 -7.94 8.59 -15.13
#